data_AF-A0A966PWJ1-F1
#
_entry.id   AF-A0A966PWJ1-F1
#
_cell.length_a   1.000
_cell.length_b   1.000
_cell.length_c   1.000
_cell.angle_alpha   90.00
_cell.angle_beta   90.00
_cell.angle_gamma   90.00
#
_symmetry.space_group_name_H-M   'P 1'
#
loop_
_entity.id
_entity.type
_entity.pdbx_description
1 polymer ?
#
loop_
_entity_poly.entity_id
_entity_poly.type
_entity_poly.pdbx_seq_one_letter_code
_entity_poly.pdbx_strand_id
1 'polypeptide(L)'
;MSRLSLSTVKTKFQTGDRPSQQDYEDLIDSAAANSTDLGTFGNNENSITGIENATVIDNFDATAWRLVKYMISIAKTSSGDNKYYATQLDILVDGTNINVNEYGTIDNDGNIGTISVSKVRVNGKYYSYPASWSNASHCTICSYGT
;
A
#
# COMPACT_ATOMS: atom_id res chain seq x y z
N MET A 1 10.11 -11.31 -12.37
CA MET A 1 11.13 -11.80 -11.43
C MET A 1 10.41 -12.10 -10.12
N SER A 2 10.55 -13.33 -9.60
CA SER A 2 9.82 -13.77 -8.41
C SER A 2 10.64 -13.49 -7.16
N ARG A 3 10.12 -12.69 -6.23
CA ARG A 3 10.80 -12.37 -4.96
C ARG A 3 10.60 -13.52 -3.98
N LEU A 4 11.65 -14.31 -3.71
CA LEU A 4 11.61 -15.28 -2.63
C LEU A 4 11.71 -14.58 -1.28
N SER A 5 11.08 -15.17 -0.26
CA SER A 5 11.19 -14.65 1.11
C SER A 5 12.62 -14.84 1.65
N LEU A 6 13.09 -13.94 2.52
CA LEU A 6 14.42 -14.05 3.12
C LEU A 6 14.62 -15.38 3.88
N SER A 7 13.57 -15.91 4.51
CA SER A 7 13.63 -17.22 5.16
C SER A 7 13.81 -18.34 4.13
N THR A 8 13.09 -18.30 3.00
CA THR A 8 13.26 -19.26 1.90
C THR A 8 14.68 -19.20 1.32
N VAL A 9 15.21 -18.00 1.08
CA VAL A 9 16.60 -17.84 0.61
C VAL A 9 17.56 -18.41 1.64
N LYS A 10 17.41 -18.08 2.94
CA LYS A 10 18.27 -18.63 4.00
C LYS A 10 18.26 -20.16 4.03
N THR A 11 17.09 -20.80 3.90
CA THR A 11 17.00 -22.27 3.90
C THR A 11 17.78 -22.92 2.77
N LYS A 12 17.97 -22.24 1.63
CA LYS A 12 18.74 -22.77 0.50
C LYS A 12 20.25 -22.71 0.68
N PHE A 13 20.74 -21.86 1.59
CA PHE A 13 22.18 -21.65 1.83
C PHE A 13 22.65 -22.08 3.22
N GLN A 14 21.74 -22.49 4.12
CA GLN A 14 22.04 -22.86 5.51
C GLN A 14 21.93 -24.36 5.80
N THR A 15 21.63 -25.20 4.81
CA THR A 15 21.52 -26.66 4.99
C THR A 15 22.87 -27.36 5.13
N GLY A 16 23.99 -26.66 4.91
CA GLY A 16 25.34 -27.23 4.92
C GLY A 16 25.71 -27.96 3.62
N ASP A 17 24.73 -28.17 2.73
CA ASP A 17 24.93 -28.70 1.38
C ASP A 17 25.41 -27.60 0.44
N ARG A 18 26.14 -28.01 -0.61
CA ARG A 18 26.58 -27.09 -1.67
C ARG A 18 25.34 -26.55 -2.42
N PRO A 19 25.14 -25.21 -2.49
CA PRO A 19 24.02 -24.63 -3.23
C PRO A 19 24.05 -25.00 -4.71
N SER A 20 22.86 -25.21 -5.29
CA SER A 20 22.68 -25.47 -6.72
C SER A 20 22.73 -24.19 -7.55
N GLN A 21 22.85 -24.30 -8.88
CA GLN A 21 22.77 -23.14 -9.77
C GLN A 21 21.47 -22.34 -9.56
N GLN A 22 20.34 -23.03 -9.41
CA GLN A 22 19.03 -22.40 -9.18
C GLN A 22 19.03 -21.57 -7.89
N ASP A 23 19.73 -22.00 -6.85
CA ASP A 23 19.77 -21.24 -5.59
C ASP A 23 20.54 -19.91 -5.75
N TYR A 24 21.57 -19.89 -6.61
CA TYR A 24 22.27 -18.65 -6.96
C TYR A 24 21.42 -17.73 -7.83
N GLU A 25 20.69 -18.27 -8.81
CA GLU A 25 19.74 -17.50 -9.63
C GLU A 25 18.66 -16.89 -8.75
N ASP A 26 18.08 -17.66 -7.83
CA ASP A 26 17.07 -17.20 -6.88
C ASP A 26 17.60 -16.12 -5.93
N LEU A 27 18.87 -16.21 -5.51
CA LEU A 27 19.53 -15.19 -4.71
C LEU A 27 19.71 -13.88 -5.50
N ILE A 28 20.19 -13.99 -6.75
CA ILE A 28 20.42 -12.84 -7.63
C ILE A 28 19.10 -12.16 -7.96
N ASP A 29 18.07 -12.91 -8.34
CA ASP A 29 16.75 -12.38 -8.66
C ASP A 29 16.10 -11.71 -7.44
N SER A 30 16.25 -12.30 -6.25
CA SER A 30 15.76 -11.70 -5.00
C SER A 30 16.53 -10.44 -4.63
N ALA A 31 17.86 -10.41 -4.82
CA ALA A 31 18.70 -9.25 -4.53
C ALA A 31 18.48 -8.12 -5.55
N ALA A 32 18.35 -8.45 -6.83
CA ALA A 32 18.04 -7.50 -7.91
C ALA A 32 16.65 -6.91 -7.70
N ALA A 33 15.65 -7.73 -7.39
CA ALA A 33 14.31 -7.27 -7.03
C ALA A 33 14.37 -6.29 -5.84
N ASN A 34 15.08 -6.63 -4.76
CA ASN A 34 15.25 -5.73 -3.60
C ASN A 34 16.01 -4.44 -3.93
N SER A 35 16.91 -4.45 -4.91
CA SER A 35 17.67 -3.26 -5.33
C SER A 35 16.85 -2.31 -6.20
N THR A 36 15.90 -2.83 -6.97
CA THR A 36 14.97 -2.01 -7.77
C THR A 36 13.77 -1.53 -6.96
N ASP A 37 13.49 -2.22 -5.86
CA ASP A 37 12.35 -1.99 -4.97
C ASP A 37 12.77 -1.01 -3.85
N LEU A 38 12.89 0.27 -4.22
CA LEU A 38 13.25 1.36 -3.30
C LEU A 38 12.16 1.56 -2.24
N GLY A 39 12.27 0.85 -1.13
CA GLY A 39 11.52 1.15 0.10
C GLY A 39 10.42 0.17 0.50
N THR A 40 10.31 -1.04 -0.06
CA THR A 40 9.16 -1.94 0.24
C THR A 40 9.28 -2.75 1.55
N PHE A 41 10.35 -2.57 2.34
CA PHE A 41 10.35 -3.07 3.72
C PHE A 41 9.47 -2.18 4.60
N GLY A 42 8.21 -2.60 4.78
CA GLY A 42 7.22 -1.92 5.61
C GLY A 42 6.25 -1.00 4.86
N ASN A 43 6.43 -0.87 3.54
CA ASN A 43 5.58 0.00 2.71
C ASN A 43 4.76 -0.84 1.73
N ASN A 44 3.43 -0.78 1.86
CA ASN A 44 2.49 -1.44 0.97
C ASN A 44 2.23 -0.47 -0.19
N GLU A 45 2.81 -0.76 -1.36
CA GLU A 45 2.43 -0.17 -2.64
C GLU A 45 1.30 -1.00 -3.23
N ASN A 46 0.10 -0.45 -3.28
CA ASN A 46 -1.07 -1.13 -3.82
C ASN A 46 -1.67 -0.34 -4.97
N SER A 47 -1.68 -0.95 -6.15
CA SER A 47 -2.32 -0.41 -7.35
C SER A 47 -3.59 -1.19 -7.64
N ILE A 48 -4.74 -0.54 -7.54
CA ILE A 48 -6.05 -1.12 -7.81
C ILE A 48 -6.66 -0.40 -9.02
N THR A 49 -7.15 -1.18 -9.99
CA THR A 49 -7.84 -0.68 -11.18
C THR A 49 -9.31 -1.07 -11.19
N GLY A 50 -10.17 -0.27 -11.83
CA GLY A 50 -11.57 -0.62 -12.04
C GLY A 50 -12.43 -0.58 -10.78
N ILE A 51 -12.24 0.43 -9.93
CA ILE A 51 -13.02 0.59 -8.70
C ILE A 51 -14.39 1.20 -9.06
N GLU A 52 -15.41 0.35 -9.11
CA GLU A 52 -16.80 0.76 -9.35
C GLU A 52 -17.59 0.95 -8.04
N ASN A 53 -17.15 0.31 -6.95
CA ASN A 53 -17.79 0.35 -5.63
C ASN A 53 -16.75 0.63 -4.53
N ALA A 54 -17.22 1.02 -3.33
CA ALA A 54 -16.38 1.18 -2.15
C ALA A 54 -15.43 -0.01 -1.97
N THR A 55 -14.13 0.25 -2.02
CA THR A 55 -13.13 -0.81 -1.90
C THR A 55 -12.20 -0.48 -0.75
N VAL A 56 -11.95 -1.48 0.10
CA VAL A 56 -10.94 -1.41 1.15
C VAL A 56 -9.58 -1.64 0.53
N ILE A 57 -8.73 -0.61 0.57
CA ILE A 57 -7.41 -0.64 -0.08
C ILE A 57 -6.33 -1.13 0.87
N ASP A 58 -6.46 -0.81 2.16
CA ASP A 58 -5.53 -1.25 3.21
C ASP A 58 -6.24 -1.41 4.56
N ASN A 59 -5.60 -2.16 5.47
CA ASN A 59 -6.09 -2.42 6.81
C ASN A 59 -4.92 -2.70 7.77
N PHE A 60 -4.91 -2.07 8.94
CA PHE A 60 -3.89 -2.27 9.97
C PHE A 60 -4.49 -2.14 11.37
N ASP A 61 -3.92 -2.83 12.36
CA ASP A 61 -4.42 -2.88 13.74
C ASP A 61 -4.32 -1.53 14.50
N ALA A 62 -5.43 -0.89 14.85
CA ALA A 62 -5.39 0.38 15.58
C ALA A 62 -5.30 0.27 17.13
N THR A 63 -4.88 -0.88 17.69
CA THR A 63 -4.68 -1.05 19.15
C THR A 63 -3.28 -0.65 19.64
N ALA A 64 -2.31 -0.53 18.73
CA ALA A 64 -0.96 -0.09 19.07
C ALA A 64 -0.70 1.31 18.52
N TRP A 65 0.16 2.05 19.22
CA TRP A 65 0.61 3.36 18.76
C TRP A 65 1.38 3.23 17.44
N ARG A 66 0.97 3.98 16.42
CA ARG A 66 1.66 4.05 15.13
C ARG A 66 1.22 5.27 14.33
N LEU A 67 2.11 5.73 13.46
CA LEU A 67 1.80 6.71 12.43
C LEU A 67 1.87 6.01 11.08
N VAL A 68 0.81 6.15 10.28
CA VAL A 68 0.77 5.65 8.91
C VAL A 68 0.56 6.83 7.98
N LYS A 69 1.46 6.99 7.02
CA LYS A 69 1.35 7.96 5.94
C LYS A 69 0.87 7.26 4.68
N TYR A 70 -0.11 7.84 4.00
CA TYR A 70 -0.60 7.40 2.72
C TYR A 70 -0.35 8.50 1.68
N MET A 71 0.37 8.15 0.62
CA MET A 71 0.37 8.95 -0.61
C MET A 71 -0.64 8.31 -1.55
N ILE A 72 -1.65 9.08 -1.93
CA ILE A 72 -2.78 8.57 -2.68
C ILE A 72 -2.81 9.31 -4.01
N SER A 73 -2.96 8.55 -5.09
CA SER A 73 -3.26 9.09 -6.40
C SER A 73 -4.42 8.32 -7.05
N ILE A 74 -5.30 9.06 -7.68
CA ILE A 74 -6.49 8.56 -8.38
C ILE A 74 -6.46 9.15 -9.78
N ALA A 75 -6.59 8.29 -10.77
CA ALA A 75 -6.76 8.68 -12.16
C ALA A 75 -8.07 8.10 -12.68
N LYS A 76 -8.80 8.93 -13.43
CA LYS A 76 -10.06 8.56 -14.06
C LYS A 76 -10.13 9.17 -15.45
N THR A 77 -10.42 8.35 -16.45
CA THR A 77 -10.79 8.84 -17.78
C THR A 77 -12.31 8.80 -17.91
N SER A 78 -12.94 9.94 -18.13
CA SER A 78 -14.39 10.05 -18.29
C SER A 78 -14.70 10.90 -19.52
N SER A 79 -15.47 10.35 -20.46
CA SER A 79 -15.85 11.04 -21.71
C SER A 79 -14.68 11.57 -22.54
N GLY A 80 -13.50 10.95 -22.43
CA GLY A 80 -12.28 11.36 -23.14
C GLY A 80 -11.36 12.30 -22.36
N ASP A 81 -11.81 12.85 -21.24
CA ASP A 81 -11.02 13.73 -20.38
C ASP A 81 -10.30 12.94 -19.28
N ASN A 82 -9.03 13.28 -19.07
CA ASN A 82 -8.22 12.72 -17.99
C ASN A 82 -8.32 13.56 -16.73
N LYS A 83 -8.82 12.94 -15.67
CA LYS A 83 -8.96 13.55 -14.35
C LYS A 83 -8.00 12.90 -13.37
N TYR A 84 -7.37 13.71 -12.54
CA TYR A 84 -6.35 13.33 -11.59
C TYR A 84 -6.62 13.98 -10.23
N TYR A 85 -6.45 13.20 -9.19
CA TYR A 85 -6.49 13.63 -7.81
C TYR A 85 -5.34 12.98 -7.08
N ALA A 86 -4.59 13.77 -6.31
CA ALA A 86 -3.57 13.25 -5.42
C ALA A 86 -3.63 13.97 -4.09
N THR A 87 -3.38 13.25 -3.01
CA THR A 87 -3.34 13.82 -1.65
C THR A 87 -2.44 12.97 -0.76
N GLN A 88 -1.98 13.56 0.33
CA GLN A 88 -1.34 12.83 1.42
C GLN A 88 -2.29 12.75 2.61
N LEU A 89 -2.42 11.56 3.20
CA LEU A 89 -3.08 11.36 4.48
C LEU A 89 -2.08 10.87 5.52
N ASP A 90 -1.99 11.56 6.65
CA ASP A 90 -1.26 11.10 7.83
C ASP A 90 -2.27 10.63 8.88
N ILE A 91 -2.14 9.37 9.31
CA ILE A 91 -3.05 8.72 10.23
C ILE A 91 -2.28 8.32 11.49
N LEU A 92 -2.54 9.03 12.58
CA LEU A 92 -1.97 8.74 13.90
C LEU A 92 -2.96 7.92 14.72
N VAL A 93 -2.54 6.71 15.09
CA VAL A 93 -3.22 5.87 16.06
C VAL A 93 -2.56 6.03 17.43
N ASP A 94 -3.34 6.41 18.44
CA ASP A 94 -2.85 6.54 19.83
C ASP A 94 -3.12 5.30 20.71
N GLY A 95 -3.68 4.23 20.11
CA GLY A 95 -4.13 2.99 20.77
C GLY A 95 -5.62 3.01 21.14
N THR A 96 -6.26 4.18 21.14
CA THR A 96 -7.70 4.36 21.42
C THR A 96 -8.41 5.17 20.33
N ASN A 97 -7.80 6.23 19.81
CA ASN A 97 -8.33 7.11 18.79
C ASN A 97 -7.51 7.02 17.50
N ILE A 98 -8.15 7.44 16.42
CA ILE A 98 -7.53 7.65 15.12
C ILE A 98 -7.62 9.14 14.81
N ASN A 99 -6.48 9.77 14.64
CA ASN A 99 -6.37 11.17 14.25
C ASN A 99 -5.90 11.22 12.80
N VAL A 100 -6.60 11.98 11.96
CA VAL A 100 -6.34 12.04 10.52
C VAL A 100 -5.99 13.47 10.15
N ASN A 101 -4.91 13.63 9.41
CA ASN A 101 -4.53 14.88 8.78
C ASN A 101 -4.47 14.67 7.26
N GLU A 102 -5.07 15.56 6.50
CA GLU A 102 -4.93 15.61 5.04
C GLU A 102 -4.03 16.78 4.66
N TYR A 103 -3.09 16.52 3.75
CA TYR A 103 -2.12 17.50 3.30
C TYR A 103 -1.86 17.39 1.80
N GLY A 104 -1.72 18.56 1.15
CA GLY A 104 -1.18 18.63 -0.21
C GLY A 104 -2.10 18.02 -1.27
N THR A 105 -3.33 18.54 -1.40
CA THR A 105 -4.26 18.12 -2.44
C THR A 105 -3.91 18.72 -3.80
N ILE A 106 -3.82 17.88 -4.82
CA ILE A 106 -3.71 18.24 -6.24
C ILE A 106 -4.94 17.68 -6.93
N ASP A 107 -5.74 18.54 -7.56
CA ASP A 107 -6.95 18.17 -8.31
C ASP A 107 -7.01 19.03 -9.58
N ASN A 108 -7.35 18.40 -10.71
CA ASN A 108 -7.51 19.08 -11.99
C ASN A 108 -8.95 19.09 -12.52
N ASP A 109 -9.89 18.36 -11.91
CA ASP A 109 -11.26 18.27 -12.43
C ASP A 109 -12.28 17.68 -11.42
N GLY A 110 -12.28 18.25 -10.22
CA GLY A 110 -13.32 18.05 -9.20
C GLY A 110 -13.39 16.62 -8.63
N ASN A 111 -14.45 16.35 -7.86
CA ASN A 111 -14.61 15.12 -7.07
C ASN A 111 -14.60 13.84 -7.94
N ILE A 112 -13.43 13.23 -8.12
CA ILE A 112 -13.23 11.97 -8.86
C ILE A 112 -13.14 10.73 -7.97
N GLY A 113 -13.22 10.95 -6.65
CA GLY A 113 -12.86 9.98 -5.64
C GLY A 113 -13.01 10.59 -4.27
N THR A 114 -13.83 10.02 -3.39
CA THR A 114 -13.77 10.36 -1.96
C THR A 114 -12.86 9.38 -1.27
N ILE A 115 -11.81 9.82 -0.58
CA ILE A 115 -11.08 8.99 0.37
C ILE A 115 -11.67 9.22 1.76
N SER A 116 -12.14 8.16 2.39
CA SER A 116 -12.57 8.21 3.80
C SER A 116 -11.55 7.51 4.68
N VAL A 117 -11.53 7.77 5.97
CA VAL A 117 -10.85 6.96 6.96
C VAL A 117 -11.89 6.60 8.01
N SER A 118 -12.09 5.32 8.25
CA SER A 118 -13.05 4.86 9.27
C SER A 118 -12.39 3.87 10.20
N LYS A 119 -12.82 3.85 11.47
CA LYS A 119 -12.41 2.88 12.48
C LYS A 119 -13.50 1.83 12.62
N VAL A 120 -13.34 0.66 12.01
CA VAL A 120 -14.32 -0.44 12.16
C VAL A 120 -13.71 -1.54 13.01
N ARG A 121 -14.51 -2.07 13.95
CA ARG A 121 -14.13 -3.23 14.74
C ARG A 121 -14.57 -4.49 14.01
N VAL A 122 -13.62 -5.24 13.45
CA VAL A 122 -13.88 -6.57 12.87
C VAL A 122 -12.94 -7.57 13.52
N ASN A 123 -13.49 -8.64 14.10
CA ASN A 123 -12.73 -9.68 14.81
C ASN A 123 -11.71 -9.15 15.83
N GLY A 124 -12.06 -8.08 16.55
CA GLY A 124 -11.21 -7.52 17.61
C GLY A 124 -10.07 -6.62 17.14
N LYS A 125 -9.92 -6.38 15.83
CA LYS A 125 -8.96 -5.44 15.25
C LYS A 125 -9.68 -4.20 14.73
N TYR A 126 -9.04 -3.05 14.90
CA TYR A 126 -9.49 -1.79 14.31
C TYR A 126 -8.76 -1.58 13.02
N TYR A 127 -9.47 -1.23 11.97
CA TYR A 127 -8.91 -0.99 10.65
C TYR A 127 -9.22 0.44 10.24
N SER A 128 -8.24 1.11 9.63
CA SER A 128 -8.40 2.41 8.95
C SER A 128 -8.51 2.15 7.46
N TYR A 129 -9.65 2.49 6.87
CA TYR A 129 -9.92 2.24 5.46
C TYR A 129 -9.82 3.53 4.66
N PRO A 130 -8.73 3.82 3.91
CA PRO A 130 -8.80 4.76 2.80
C PRO A 130 -9.76 4.19 1.75
N ALA A 131 -11.07 4.39 1.91
CA ALA A 131 -12.03 3.93 0.91
C ALA A 131 -12.13 5.01 -0.16
N SER A 132 -11.78 4.68 -1.41
CA SER A 132 -12.05 5.52 -2.59
C SER A 132 -13.48 5.27 -3.10
N TRP A 133 -14.25 6.33 -3.38
CA TRP A 133 -15.57 6.23 -4.00
C TRP A 133 -15.68 6.98 -5.34
N SER A 134 -16.20 6.25 -6.34
CA SER A 134 -16.78 6.67 -7.65
C SER A 134 -15.88 6.63 -8.92
N ASN A 135 -15.84 5.44 -9.53
CA ASN A 135 -15.33 5.18 -10.90
C ASN A 135 -13.87 5.58 -11.12
N ALA A 136 -12.97 5.20 -10.21
CA ALA A 136 -11.54 5.35 -10.45
C ALA A 136 -11.06 4.31 -11.48
N SER A 137 -10.46 4.77 -12.57
CA SER A 137 -9.83 3.88 -13.56
C SER A 137 -8.59 3.23 -12.96
N HIS A 138 -7.84 3.99 -12.17
CA HIS A 138 -6.61 3.57 -11.52
C HIS A 138 -6.46 4.30 -10.18
N CYS A 139 -6.11 3.58 -9.12
CA CYS A 139 -5.79 4.12 -7.81
C CYS A 139 -4.49 3.49 -7.32
N THR A 140 -3.52 4.33 -6.97
CA THR A 140 -2.25 3.91 -6.41
C THR A 140 -2.15 4.47 -5.00
N ILE A 141 -1.91 3.59 -4.04
CA ILE A 141 -1.70 3.95 -2.64
C ILE A 141 -0.36 3.41 -2.20
N CYS A 142 0.52 4.32 -1.80
CA CYS A 142 1.77 4.03 -1.14
C CYS A 142 1.57 4.29 0.35
N SER A 143 1.65 3.26 1.17
CA SER A 143 1.60 3.39 2.63
C SER A 143 3.00 3.32 3.23
N TYR A 144 3.27 4.19 4.20
CA TYR A 144 4.52 4.23 4.93
C TYR A 144 4.24 4.20 6.43
N GLY A 145 4.66 3.14 7.10
CA GLY A 145 4.49 2.96 8.54
C GLY A 145 5.82 2.79 9.27
N THR A 146 5.93 3.40 10.45
CA THR A 146 6.98 3.09 11.44
C THR A 146 6.40 2.26 12.58
#